data_AF-A0A2Z4JAA4-F1
#
_entry.id   AF-A0A2Z4JAA4-F1
#
_cell.length_a   1.000
_cell.length_b   1.000
_cell.length_c   1.000
_cell.angle_alpha   90.00
_cell.angle_beta   90.00
_cell.angle_gamma   90.00
#
_symmetry.space_group_name_H-M   'P 1'
#
loop_
_entity.id
_entity.type
_entity.pdbx_description
1 polymer ?
#
loop_
_entity_poly.entity_id
_entity_poly.type
_entity_poly.pdbx_seq_one_letter_code
_entity_poly.pdbx_strand_id
1 'polypeptide(L)' 'MTWPVGTEMASFTGDALVLTSATDFDTSAADHVRHQLPHRHVTHDGDVITVWPRPHRDRP' A
#
# COMPACT_ATOMS: atom_id res chain seq x y z
N MET A 1 -9.80 9.01 2.08
CA MET A 1 -8.62 8.29 1.59
C MET A 1 -8.75 8.18 0.10
N THR A 2 -7.73 8.58 -0.63
CA THR A 2 -7.72 8.57 -2.10
C THR A 2 -6.56 7.69 -2.54
N TRP A 3 -6.81 6.74 -3.42
CA TRP A 3 -5.71 5.91 -3.91
C TRP A 3 -4.86 6.66 -4.95
N PRO A 4 -3.59 6.27 -5.13
CA PRO A 4 -2.77 6.82 -6.21
C PRO A 4 -3.46 6.69 -7.56
N VAL A 5 -3.20 7.66 -8.45
CA VAL A 5 -3.66 7.61 -9.83
C VAL A 5 -3.19 6.31 -10.48
N GLY A 6 -4.07 5.67 -11.24
CA GLY A 6 -3.80 4.38 -11.89
C GLY A 6 -4.14 3.16 -11.03
N THR A 7 -4.55 3.32 -9.76
CA THR A 7 -5.06 2.21 -8.96
C THR A 7 -6.35 1.66 -9.59
N GLU A 8 -6.31 0.40 -10.01
CA GLU A 8 -7.47 -0.28 -10.61
C GLU A 8 -8.20 -1.14 -9.59
N MET A 9 -7.46 -1.72 -8.66
CA MET A 9 -8.02 -2.58 -7.62
C MET A 9 -7.31 -2.37 -6.29
N ALA A 10 -8.11 -2.43 -5.23
CA ALA A 10 -7.65 -2.46 -3.85
C ALA A 10 -8.26 -3.69 -3.17
N SER A 11 -7.43 -4.58 -2.66
CA SER A 11 -7.87 -5.84 -2.07
C SER A 11 -7.07 -6.18 -0.80
N PHE A 12 -7.72 -6.86 0.14
CA PHE A 12 -7.03 -7.36 1.32
C PHE A 12 -6.52 -8.78 1.06
N THR A 13 -5.24 -9.01 1.33
CA THR A 13 -4.61 -10.34 1.37
C THR A 13 -4.11 -10.57 2.78
N GLY A 14 -4.85 -11.38 3.55
CA GLY A 14 -4.68 -11.44 5.00
C GLY A 14 -4.91 -10.06 5.63
N ASP A 15 -3.97 -9.60 6.45
CA ASP A 15 -4.00 -8.27 7.08
C ASP A 15 -3.31 -7.17 6.26
N ALA A 16 -2.80 -7.50 5.07
CA ALA A 16 -2.19 -6.54 4.16
C ALA A 16 -3.21 -6.02 3.16
N LEU A 17 -3.16 -4.72 2.87
CA LEU A 17 -3.91 -4.10 1.78
C LEU A 17 -3.00 -3.99 0.56
N VAL A 18 -3.43 -4.57 -0.55
CA VAL A 18 -2.71 -4.62 -1.82
C VAL A 18 -3.44 -3.76 -2.83
N LEU A 19 -2.73 -2.81 -3.42
CA LEU A 19 -3.19 -1.98 -4.52
C LEU A 19 -2.50 -2.45 -5.80
N THR A 20 -3.25 -2.59 -6.88
CA THR A 20 -2.73 -2.99 -8.19
C THR A 20 -3.13 -2.00 -9.27
N SER A 21 -2.29 -1.87 -10.29
CA SER A 21 -2.51 -1.04 -11.49
C SER A 21 -2.18 -1.81 -12.77
N ALA A 22 -2.72 -1.38 -13.91
CA ALA A 22 -2.37 -1.97 -15.22
C ALA A 22 -0.94 -1.64 -15.68
N THR A 23 -0.32 -0.62 -15.09
CA THR A 23 1.04 -0.16 -15.38
C THR A 23 1.78 0.11 -14.08
N ASP A 24 3.11 0.06 -14.11
CA ASP A 24 3.94 0.37 -12.94
C ASP A 24 3.53 1.68 -12.27
N PHE A 25 3.38 1.62 -10.95
CA PHE A 25 3.25 2.82 -10.14
C PHE A 25 4.57 3.60 -10.19
N ASP A 26 4.48 4.91 -10.32
CA ASP A 26 5.65 5.76 -10.11
C ASP A 26 6.03 5.81 -8.62
N THR A 27 7.23 6.32 -8.34
CA THR A 27 7.74 6.42 -6.96
C THR A 27 6.89 7.33 -6.08
N SER A 28 6.15 8.29 -6.65
CA SER A 28 5.29 9.20 -5.89
C SER A 28 4.00 8.52 -5.40
N ALA A 29 3.55 7.47 -6.08
CA ALA A 29 2.38 6.69 -5.67
C ALA A 29 2.60 6.03 -4.30
N ALA A 30 3.76 5.42 -4.09
CA ALA A 30 4.11 4.82 -2.80
C ALA A 30 4.20 5.88 -1.69
N ASP A 31 4.77 7.05 -1.98
CA ASP A 31 4.85 8.16 -1.02
C ASP A 31 3.48 8.75 -0.69
N HIS A 32 2.57 8.81 -1.66
CA HIS A 32 1.18 9.19 -1.44
C HIS A 32 0.50 8.27 -0.43
N VAL A 33 0.68 6.95 -0.57
CA VAL A 33 0.13 5.95 0.36
C VAL A 33 0.78 6.05 1.73
N ARG A 34 2.12 6.23 1.80
CA ARG A 34 2.85 6.45 3.07
C ARG A 34 2.35 7.69 3.80
N HIS A 35 2.06 8.76 3.07
CA HIS A 35 1.56 10.01 3.67
C HIS A 35 0.17 9.85 4.27
N GLN A 36 -0.71 9.07 3.62
CA GLN A 36 -2.04 8.78 4.15
C GLN A 36 -2.01 7.78 5.32
N LEU A 37 -1.03 6.88 5.33
CA LEU A 37 -0.89 5.80 6.31
C LEU A 37 0.49 5.84 6.98
N PRO A 38 0.82 6.92 7.72
CA PRO A 38 2.18 7.15 8.25
C PRO A 38 2.62 6.10 9.28
N HIS A 39 1.68 5.30 9.78
CA HIS A 39 1.93 4.25 10.76
C HIS A 39 1.95 2.84 10.16
N ARG A 40 1.80 2.70 8.84
CA ARG A 40 1.83 1.41 8.14
C ARG A 40 3.12 1.31 7.34
N HIS A 41 3.63 0.09 7.22
CA HIS A 41 4.78 -0.16 6.33
C HIS A 41 4.26 -0.32 4.90
N VAL A 42 4.86 0.40 3.95
CA VAL A 42 4.42 0.43 2.55
C VAL A 42 5.58 0.02 1.66
N THR A 43 5.40 -1.07 0.93
CA THR A 43 6.31 -1.55 -0.11
C THR A 43 5.71 -1.31 -1.49
N HIS A 44 6.57 -1.09 -2.46
CA HIS A 44 6.21 -0.85 -3.85
C HIS A 44 7.08 -1.77 -4.71
N ASP A 45 6.42 -2.52 -5.58
CA ASP A 45 7.02 -3.44 -6.53
C ASP A 45 6.28 -3.28 -7.88
N GLY A 46 6.86 -2.51 -8.81
CA GLY A 46 6.26 -2.26 -10.13
C GLY A 46 4.84 -1.71 -10.07
N ASP A 47 3.88 -2.51 -10.51
CA ASP A 47 2.44 -2.26 -10.57
C ASP A 47 1.69 -2.62 -9.27
N VAL A 48 2.41 -2.99 -8.21
CA VAL A 48 1.84 -3.39 -6.92
C VAL A 48 2.35 -2.52 -5.79
N ILE A 49 1.43 -1.95 -5.02
CA ILE A 49 1.73 -1.33 -3.71
C ILE A 49 1.13 -2.21 -2.62
N THR A 50 1.96 -2.67 -1.69
CA THR A 50 1.52 -3.44 -0.53
C THR A 50 1.64 -2.59 0.73
N VAL A 51 0.52 -2.40 1.40
CA VAL A 51 0.41 -1.78 2.72
C VAL A 51 0.30 -2.89 3.74
N TRP A 52 1.39 -3.10 4.46
CA TRP A 52 1.46 -4.13 5.48
C TRP A 52 0.66 -3.74 6.72
N PRO A 53 0.16 -4.74 7.46
CA PRO A 53 -0.38 -4.49 8.77
C PRO A 53 0.69 -3.79 9.63
N ARG A 54 0.27 -2.98 10.60
CA ARG A 54 1.23 -2.59 11.64
C ARG A 54 1.73 -3.90 12.22
N PRO A 55 3.04 -4.08 12.49
CA PRO A 55 3.45 -5.16 13.35
C PRO A 55 2.56 -5.01 14.59
N HIS A 56 1.65 -5.96 14.80
CA HIS A 56 1.02 -6.08 16.08
C HIS A 56 2.23 -6.15 17.00
N ARG A 57 2.34 -5.16 17.89
CA ARG A 57 3.21 -5.30 19.04
C ARG A 57 2.52 -6.39 19.82
N ASP A 58 2.76 -7.64 19.41
CA ASP A 58 2.47 -8.82 20.17
C ASP A 58 3.26 -8.61 21.45
N ARG A 59 2.51 -8.17 22.45
CA ARG A 59 2.88 -8.20 23.84
C ARG A 59 1.64 -8.72 24.55
N PRO A 60 1.76 -9.72 25.41
CA PRO A 60 3.00 -10.25 26.02
C PRO A 60 3.52 -11.55 25.40
#